data_AF-A0A0G1IKA9-F1
#
_entry.id   AF-A0A0G1IKA9-F1
#
_cell.length_a   1.000
_cell.length_b   1.000
_cell.length_c   1.000
_cell.angle_alpha   90.00
_cell.angle_beta   90.00
_cell.angle_gamma   90.00
#
_symmetry.space_group_name_H-M   'P 1'
#
loop_
_entity.id
_entity.type
_entity.pdbx_description
1 polymer ?
#
loop_
_entity_poly.entity_id
_entity_poly.type
_entity_poly.pdbx_seq_one_letter_code
_entity_poly.pdbx_strand_id
1 'polypeptide(L)'
;MSLSTLRKLTLGLVVIFFTFTLGYLTGARIIEINKNRPIKVNITRETPANRQAVDFSLFWRVWDMLEANYFDKEKLVAADMVYGAISGMVQAVGDPYTAFLPPSENKVVQEDLQGNFDGIGIQIGFRGTQLAVISPLPGTPAEKAGVKAGDYIIGIKDEAKDLDRGTVGISLPEAVQAIRGPVGSRVALILLR
;
A
#
# COMPACT_ATOMS: atom_id res chain seq x y z
N MET A 1 -48.31 32.16 76.22
CA MET A 1 -46.98 31.98 75.60
C MET A 1 -46.18 33.25 75.89
N SER A 2 -45.02 33.17 76.54
CA SER A 2 -44.28 34.38 76.91
C SER A 2 -43.64 35.02 75.67
N LEU A 3 -43.55 36.35 75.62
CA LEU A 3 -42.96 37.08 74.49
C LEU A 3 -41.55 36.57 74.13
N SER A 4 -40.79 36.08 75.12
CA SER A 4 -39.45 35.54 74.92
C SER A 4 -39.42 34.15 74.27
N THR A 5 -40.44 33.31 74.48
CA THR A 5 -40.57 32.03 73.77
C THR A 5 -41.01 32.24 72.33
N LEU A 6 -41.93 33.18 72.09
CA LEU A 6 -42.38 33.53 70.74
C LEU A 6 -41.22 34.08 69.89
N ARG A 7 -40.38 34.95 70.45
CA ARG A 7 -39.20 35.52 69.75
C ARG A 7 -38.15 34.47 69.38
N LYS A 8 -37.91 33.48 70.25
CA LYS A 8 -36.95 32.39 69.95
C LYS A 8 -37.48 31.48 68.84
N LEU A 9 -38.79 31.24 68.81
CA LEU A 9 -39.44 30.42 67.80
C LEU A 9 -39.46 31.11 66.44
N THR A 10 -39.73 32.43 66.38
CA THR A 10 -39.63 33.20 65.13
C THR A 10 -38.19 33.28 64.62
N LEU A 11 -37.19 33.43 65.49
CA LEU A 11 -35.78 33.43 65.08
C LEU A 11 -35.36 32.07 64.49
N GLY A 12 -35.80 30.97 65.11
CA GLY A 12 -35.50 29.62 64.61
C GLY A 12 -36.10 29.36 63.22
N LEU A 13 -37.34 29.79 62.99
CA LEU A 13 -37.99 29.67 61.68
C LEU A 13 -37.28 30.48 60.59
N VAL A 14 -36.79 31.68 60.91
CA VAL A 14 -36.03 32.51 59.96
C VAL A 14 -34.72 31.85 59.56
N VAL A 15 -34.00 31.24 60.51
CA VAL A 15 -32.74 30.52 60.23
C VAL A 15 -33.00 29.32 59.32
N ILE A 16 -34.03 28.52 59.61
CA ILE A 16 -34.39 27.36 58.78
C ILE A 16 -34.74 27.81 57.35
N PHE A 17 -35.54 28.88 57.21
CA PHE A 17 -35.89 29.43 55.91
C PHE A 17 -34.67 29.92 55.13
N PHE A 18 -33.73 30.59 55.79
CA PHE A 18 -32.47 31.02 55.16
C PHE A 18 -31.59 29.85 54.71
N THR A 19 -31.46 28.80 55.54
CA THR A 19 -30.67 27.62 55.15
C THR A 19 -31.30 26.86 53.98
N PHE A 20 -32.63 26.74 53.95
CA PHE A 20 -33.35 26.08 52.88
C PHE A 20 -33.26 26.85 51.56
N THR A 21 -33.46 28.17 51.60
CA THR A 21 -33.35 29.04 50.41
C THR A 21 -31.93 29.10 49.87
N LEU A 22 -30.92 29.19 50.73
CA LEU A 22 -29.51 29.16 50.32
C LEU A 22 -29.15 27.81 49.69
N GLY A 23 -29.57 26.70 50.32
CA GLY A 23 -29.37 25.35 49.78
C GLY A 23 -30.03 25.16 48.43
N TYR A 24 -31.29 25.59 48.27
CA TYR A 24 -32.03 25.53 47.01
C TYR A 24 -31.36 26.34 45.90
N LEU A 25 -30.91 27.57 46.20
CA LEU A 25 -30.19 28.43 45.26
C LEU A 25 -28.86 27.81 44.80
N THR A 26 -28.08 27.24 45.73
CA THR A 26 -26.83 26.57 45.39
C THR A 26 -27.04 25.28 44.62
N GLY A 27 -28.05 24.49 44.99
CA GLY A 27 -28.38 23.21 44.35
C GLY A 27 -28.91 23.38 42.92
N ALA A 28 -29.78 24.37 42.70
CA ALA A 28 -30.32 24.67 41.37
C ALA A 28 -29.21 25.06 40.38
N ARG A 29 -28.19 25.82 40.81
CA ARG A 29 -27.04 26.18 39.95
C ARG A 29 -26.09 25.03 39.68
N ILE A 30 -25.90 24.10 40.62
CA ILE A 30 -25.00 22.95 40.44
C ILE A 30 -25.53 21.97 39.38
N ILE A 31 -26.85 21.79 39.31
CA ILE A 31 -27.48 20.88 38.32
C ILE A 31 -27.37 21.44 36.89
N GLU A 32 -27.38 22.76 36.71
CA GLU A 32 -27.18 23.38 35.39
C GLU A 32 -25.74 23.27 34.85
N ILE A 33 -24.74 23.11 35.72
CA ILE A 33 -23.33 23.00 35.28
C ILE A 33 -23.06 21.64 34.59
N ASN A 34 -23.91 20.62 34.81
CA ASN A 34 -23.64 19.24 34.39
C ASN A 34 -24.56 18.71 33.28
N LYS A 35 -25.33 19.57 32.59
CA LYS A 35 -26.18 19.16 31.46
C LYS A 35 -25.55 19.60 30.14
N ASN A 36 -24.90 18.64 29.48
CA ASN A 36 -24.48 18.67 28.06
C ASN A 36 -23.47 19.75 27.66
N ARG A 37 -22.20 19.59 28.06
CA ARG A 37 -21.11 20.06 27.20
C ARG A 37 -20.85 18.96 26.15
N PRO A 38 -21.30 19.10 24.89
CA PRO A 38 -20.92 18.14 23.87
C PRO A 38 -19.40 18.12 23.78
N ILE A 39 -18.82 16.92 23.80
CA ILE A 39 -17.38 16.74 23.53
C ILE A 39 -17.16 17.22 22.09
N LYS A 40 -16.61 18.42 21.94
CA LYS A 40 -16.17 18.92 20.64
C LYS A 40 -14.87 18.21 20.29
N VAL A 41 -14.98 17.08 19.59
CA VAL A 41 -13.82 16.41 19.00
C VAL A 41 -13.53 17.09 17.67
N ASN A 42 -12.51 17.94 17.64
CA ASN A 42 -11.98 18.48 16.40
C ASN A 42 -11.06 17.41 15.79
N ILE A 43 -11.59 16.63 14.84
CA ILE A 43 -10.77 15.73 14.03
C ILE A 43 -10.20 16.55 12.87
N THR A 44 -8.98 17.05 13.02
CA THR A 44 -8.24 17.64 11.91
C THR A 44 -7.83 16.49 10.98
N ARG A 45 -8.21 16.58 9.69
CA ARG A 45 -7.65 15.70 8.66
C ARG A 45 -6.23 16.18 8.36
N GLU A 46 -5.28 15.89 9.25
CA GLU A 46 -3.88 16.07 8.94
C GLU A 46 -3.48 15.00 7.92
N THR A 47 -2.81 15.42 6.85
CA THR A 47 -2.10 14.47 6.00
C THR A 47 -1.02 13.82 6.87
N PRO A 48 -0.87 12.48 6.85
CA PRO A 48 0.11 11.81 7.72
C PRO A 48 1.49 12.42 7.48
N ALA A 49 2.14 12.85 8.57
CA ALA A 49 3.39 13.60 8.59
C ALA A 49 4.54 12.97 7.78
N ASN A 50 4.43 11.69 7.43
CA ASN A 50 5.48 10.92 6.75
C ASN A 50 5.70 11.31 5.27
N ARG A 51 4.78 12.03 4.60
CA ARG A 51 5.02 12.47 3.20
C ARG A 51 5.85 13.76 3.07
N GLN A 52 5.97 14.55 4.13
CA GLN A 52 6.53 15.91 4.05
C GLN A 52 8.06 15.98 4.16
N ALA A 53 8.74 14.85 4.37
CA ALA A 53 10.19 14.81 4.62
C ALA A 53 11.05 14.31 3.43
N VAL A 54 10.46 14.04 2.26
CA VAL A 54 11.23 13.55 1.10
C VAL A 54 11.59 14.72 0.18
N ASP A 55 12.90 15.00 0.07
CA ASP A 55 13.43 16.01 -0.84
C ASP A 55 13.53 15.47 -2.28
N PHE A 56 12.71 16.01 -3.17
CA PHE A 56 12.69 15.66 -4.60
C PHE A 56 13.59 16.57 -5.47
N SER A 57 14.35 17.50 -4.87
CA SER A 57 15.22 18.41 -5.63
C SER A 57 16.28 17.67 -6.46
N LEU A 58 16.82 16.57 -5.91
CA LEU A 58 17.78 15.72 -6.60
C LEU A 58 17.15 15.00 -7.80
N PHE A 59 15.90 14.52 -7.65
CA PHE A 59 15.17 13.88 -8.74
C PHE A 59 15.04 14.81 -9.94
N TRP A 60 14.57 16.05 -9.73
CA TRP A 60 14.42 17.04 -10.79
C TRP A 60 15.75 17.46 -11.39
N ARG A 61 16.81 17.60 -10.58
CA ARG A 61 18.14 17.91 -11.10
C ARG A 61 18.66 16.84 -12.07
N VAL A 62 18.45 15.56 -11.75
CA VAL A 62 18.84 14.45 -12.63
C VAL A 62 17.99 14.45 -13.89
N TRP A 63 16.69 14.68 -13.75
CA TRP A 63 15.77 14.83 -14.88
C TRP A 63 16.25 15.91 -15.86
N ASP A 64 16.48 17.13 -15.37
CA ASP A 64 16.95 18.26 -16.17
C ASP A 64 18.31 17.96 -16.84
N MET A 65 19.20 17.26 -16.12
CA MET A 65 20.51 16.87 -16.64
C MET A 65 20.39 15.87 -17.79
N LEU A 66 19.44 14.94 -17.74
CA LEU A 66 19.15 14.01 -18.83
C LEU A 66 18.61 14.76 -20.06
N GLU A 67 17.62 15.65 -19.88
CA GLU A 67 17.06 16.43 -21.00
C GLU A 67 18.09 17.35 -21.67
N ALA A 68 19.00 17.93 -20.87
CA ALA A 68 20.04 18.83 -21.36
C ALA A 68 21.17 18.08 -22.07
N ASN A 69 21.64 16.95 -21.51
CA ASN A 69 22.94 16.37 -21.88
C ASN A 69 22.87 14.97 -22.52
N TYR A 70 21.72 14.29 -22.49
CA TYR A 70 21.63 12.96 -23.11
C TYR A 70 21.68 13.08 -24.64
N PHE A 71 22.54 12.25 -25.25
CA PHE A 71 22.86 12.33 -26.68
C PHE A 71 21.64 12.06 -27.58
N ASP A 72 20.78 11.12 -27.18
CA ASP A 72 19.65 10.64 -27.98
C ASP A 72 18.33 11.10 -27.35
N LYS A 73 17.94 12.35 -27.64
CA LYS A 73 16.76 12.99 -27.04
C LYS A 73 15.45 12.29 -27.39
N GLU A 74 15.40 11.57 -28.52
CA GLU A 74 14.20 10.85 -28.96
C GLU A 74 13.86 9.68 -28.03
N LYS A 75 14.85 9.17 -27.28
CA LYS A 75 14.63 8.14 -26.25
C LYS A 75 14.16 8.69 -24.91
N LEU A 76 14.14 10.01 -24.72
CA LEU A 76 13.66 10.64 -23.48
C LEU A 76 12.14 10.80 -23.53
N VAL A 77 11.43 9.71 -23.30
CA VAL A 77 9.97 9.71 -23.16
C VAL A 77 9.62 9.95 -21.70
N ALA A 78 9.05 11.12 -21.39
CA ALA A 78 8.74 11.51 -20.01
C ALA A 78 7.87 10.48 -19.26
N ALA A 79 6.90 9.86 -19.94
CA ALA A 79 6.07 8.82 -19.34
C ALA A 79 6.92 7.61 -18.89
N ASP A 80 7.82 7.14 -19.74
CA ASP A 80 8.69 5.99 -19.45
C ASP A 80 9.69 6.31 -18.34
N MET A 81 10.20 7.53 -18.30
CA MET A 81 11.08 8.00 -17.20
C MET A 81 10.35 8.01 -15.85
N VAL A 82 9.10 8.48 -15.81
CA VAL A 82 8.27 8.43 -14.60
C VAL A 82 7.98 6.99 -14.20
N TYR A 83 7.60 6.13 -15.15
CA TYR A 83 7.35 4.72 -14.86
C TYR A 83 8.60 4.01 -14.34
N GLY A 84 9.77 4.25 -14.94
CA GLY A 84 11.04 3.73 -14.46
C GLY A 84 11.37 4.18 -13.04
N ALA A 85 11.14 5.46 -12.72
CA ALA A 85 11.34 5.99 -11.37
C ALA A 85 10.40 5.32 -10.34
N ILE A 86 9.14 5.11 -10.70
CA ILE A 86 8.16 4.41 -9.84
C ILE A 86 8.56 2.93 -9.67
N SER A 87 8.96 2.25 -10.74
CA SER A 87 9.43 0.86 -10.68
C SER A 87 10.63 0.72 -9.76
N GLY A 88 11.63 1.62 -9.86
CA GLY A 88 12.79 1.63 -8.97
C GLY A 88 12.41 1.88 -7.50
N MET A 89 11.48 2.79 -7.25
CA MET A 89 10.94 3.05 -5.90
C MET A 89 10.25 1.81 -5.32
N VAL A 90 9.47 1.08 -6.12
CA VAL A 90 8.81 -0.14 -5.68
C VAL A 90 9.81 -1.27 -5.43
N GLN A 91 10.80 -1.45 -6.31
CA GLN A 91 11.87 -2.43 -6.11
C GLN A 91 12.66 -2.16 -4.83
N ALA A 92 12.85 -0.90 -4.44
CA ALA A 92 13.54 -0.53 -3.20
C ALA A 92 12.84 -1.02 -1.92
N VAL A 93 11.56 -1.45 -2.00
CA VAL A 93 10.85 -2.10 -0.89
C VAL A 93 11.44 -3.47 -0.55
N GLY A 94 12.10 -4.14 -1.51
CA GLY A 94 12.74 -5.43 -1.31
C GLY A 94 11.78 -6.62 -1.20
N ASP A 95 10.50 -6.43 -1.53
CA ASP A 95 9.51 -7.49 -1.59
C ASP A 95 9.37 -8.00 -3.05
N PRO A 96 9.73 -9.26 -3.34
CA PRO A 96 9.69 -9.82 -4.70
C PRO A 96 8.26 -9.98 -5.26
N TYR A 97 7.23 -9.85 -4.42
CA TYR A 97 5.83 -9.87 -4.85
C TYR A 97 5.27 -8.47 -5.12
N THR A 98 5.94 -7.41 -4.67
CA THR A 98 5.51 -6.04 -4.92
C THR A 98 6.18 -5.52 -6.19
N ALA A 99 5.36 -5.15 -7.19
CA ALA A 99 5.84 -4.52 -8.42
C ALA A 99 4.87 -3.42 -8.88
N PHE A 100 5.42 -2.42 -9.58
CA PHE A 100 4.63 -1.47 -10.33
C PHE A 100 4.44 -1.98 -11.76
N LEU A 101 3.21 -1.94 -12.26
CA LEU A 101 2.87 -2.36 -13.62
C LEU A 101 2.51 -1.12 -14.46
N PRO A 102 3.36 -0.69 -15.40
CA PRO A 102 3.00 0.34 -16.36
C PRO A 102 1.80 -0.10 -17.24
N PRO A 103 1.12 0.83 -17.93
CA PRO A 103 -0.12 0.54 -18.65
C PRO A 103 -0.05 -0.64 -19.63
N SER A 104 1.08 -0.80 -20.32
CA SER A 104 1.34 -1.91 -21.24
C SER A 104 1.34 -3.27 -20.53
N GLU A 105 1.95 -3.36 -19.35
CA GLU A 105 2.03 -4.57 -18.54
C GLU A 105 0.72 -4.88 -17.81
N ASN A 106 0.05 -3.84 -17.31
CA ASN A 106 -1.23 -3.98 -16.64
C ASN A 106 -2.31 -4.53 -17.59
N LYS A 107 -2.22 -4.23 -18.89
CA LYS A 107 -3.11 -4.79 -19.90
C LYS A 107 -3.00 -6.32 -19.99
N VAL A 108 -1.78 -6.86 -19.94
CA VAL A 108 -1.54 -8.31 -19.97
C VAL A 108 -2.16 -9.00 -18.75
N VAL A 109 -2.00 -8.40 -17.56
CA VAL A 109 -2.64 -8.92 -16.34
C VAL A 109 -4.16 -8.87 -16.43
N GLN A 110 -4.73 -7.84 -17.04
CA GLN A 110 -6.18 -7.78 -17.27
C GLN A 110 -6.67 -8.83 -18.26
N GLU A 111 -5.90 -9.12 -19.30
CA GLU A 111 -6.20 -10.19 -20.28
C GLU A 111 -6.22 -11.56 -19.60
N ASP A 112 -5.33 -11.82 -18.63
CA ASP A 112 -5.36 -13.04 -17.82
C ASP A 112 -6.62 -13.19 -16.98
N LEU A 113 -7.02 -12.10 -16.33
CA LEU A 113 -8.25 -12.08 -15.53
C LEU A 113 -9.49 -12.31 -16.40
N GLN A 114 -9.38 -12.03 -17.71
CA GLN A 114 -10.41 -12.31 -18.71
C GLN A 114 -10.31 -13.72 -19.32
N GLY A 115 -9.29 -14.50 -18.94
CA GLY A 115 -9.10 -15.89 -19.37
C GLY A 115 -8.29 -16.08 -20.65
N ASN A 116 -7.64 -15.02 -21.16
CA ASN A 116 -6.75 -15.11 -22.31
C ASN A 116 -5.33 -15.49 -21.83
N PHE A 117 -5.04 -16.78 -21.79
CA PHE A 117 -3.76 -17.30 -21.30
C PHE A 117 -2.76 -17.53 -22.44
N ASP A 118 -1.86 -16.57 -22.64
CA ASP A 118 -0.70 -16.75 -23.51
C ASP A 118 0.54 -17.10 -22.65
N GLY A 119 1.01 -18.36 -22.74
CA GLY A 119 2.18 -18.81 -21.98
C GLY A 119 2.49 -20.30 -22.10
N ILE A 120 3.48 -20.76 -21.32
CA ILE A 120 3.99 -22.15 -21.37
C ILE A 120 3.30 -23.11 -20.38
N GLY A 121 2.43 -22.60 -19.51
CA GLY A 121 1.64 -23.40 -18.57
C GLY A 121 2.36 -23.82 -17.29
N ILE A 122 3.03 -22.89 -16.62
CA ILE A 122 3.64 -23.12 -15.29
C ILE A 122 3.13 -22.10 -14.27
N GLN A 123 2.96 -22.55 -13.04
CA GLN A 123 2.85 -21.69 -11.88
C GLN A 123 4.25 -21.52 -11.27
N ILE A 124 4.66 -20.27 -11.10
CA ILE A 124 5.95 -19.88 -10.52
C ILE A 124 5.74 -19.10 -9.23
N GLY A 125 6.77 -19.08 -8.39
CA GLY A 125 6.81 -18.34 -7.14
C GLY A 125 8.22 -18.38 -6.55
N PHE A 126 8.39 -17.85 -5.35
CA PHE A 126 9.67 -17.87 -4.67
C PHE A 126 9.73 -18.98 -3.62
N ARG A 127 10.86 -19.69 -3.56
CA ARG A 127 11.24 -20.55 -2.44
C ARG A 127 12.46 -19.92 -1.79
N GLY A 128 12.26 -19.29 -0.63
CA GLY A 128 13.25 -18.37 -0.07
C GLY A 128 13.37 -17.14 -0.98
N THR A 129 14.57 -16.88 -1.48
CA THR A 129 14.85 -15.76 -2.40
C THR A 129 14.97 -16.19 -3.87
N GLN A 130 14.88 -17.50 -4.16
CA GLN A 130 15.08 -18.03 -5.51
C GLN A 130 13.74 -18.29 -6.20
N LEU A 131 13.65 -17.86 -7.47
CA LEU A 131 12.50 -18.16 -8.31
C LEU A 131 12.43 -19.67 -8.58
N ALA A 132 11.25 -20.24 -8.41
CA ALA A 132 11.01 -21.68 -8.52
C ALA A 132 9.66 -21.98 -9.19
N VAL A 133 9.59 -23.16 -9.80
CA VAL A 133 8.36 -23.75 -10.29
C VAL A 133 7.58 -24.29 -9.10
N ILE A 134 6.36 -23.79 -8.91
CA ILE A 134 5.41 -24.31 -7.92
C ILE A 134 4.75 -25.56 -8.47
N SER A 135 4.20 -25.47 -9.69
CA SER A 135 3.61 -26.61 -10.39
C SER A 135 3.56 -26.36 -11.91
N PRO A 136 3.90 -27.35 -12.75
CA PRO A 136 3.45 -27.34 -14.13
C PRO A 136 1.92 -27.57 -14.17
N LEU A 137 1.26 -27.03 -15.20
CA LEU A 137 -0.15 -27.28 -15.45
C LEU A 137 -0.32 -28.56 -16.32
N PRO A 138 -1.28 -29.43 -16.01
CA PRO A 138 -1.49 -30.66 -16.78
C PRO A 138 -1.78 -30.41 -18.27
N GLY A 139 -1.18 -31.21 -19.15
CA GLY A 139 -1.35 -31.15 -20.60
C GLY A 139 -0.65 -30.00 -21.32
N THR A 140 0.04 -29.12 -20.57
CA THR A 140 0.67 -27.91 -21.12
C THR A 140 2.07 -28.16 -21.71
N PRO A 141 2.61 -27.23 -22.52
CA PRO A 141 3.96 -27.36 -23.08
C PRO A 141 5.03 -27.60 -22.01
N ALA A 142 4.95 -26.95 -20.85
CA ALA A 142 5.94 -27.12 -19.80
C ALA A 142 5.93 -28.50 -19.15
N GLU A 143 4.74 -29.08 -18.92
CA GLU A 143 4.65 -30.47 -18.42
C GLU A 143 5.26 -31.44 -19.44
N LYS A 144 4.94 -31.28 -20.73
CA LYS A 144 5.49 -32.10 -21.82
C LYS A 144 7.00 -31.95 -21.96
N ALA A 145 7.55 -30.78 -21.63
CA ALA A 145 8.98 -30.51 -21.60
C ALA A 145 9.69 -31.10 -20.36
N GLY A 146 8.94 -31.70 -19.42
CA GLY A 146 9.49 -32.35 -18.24
C GLY A 146 9.83 -31.40 -17.09
N VAL A 147 9.26 -30.18 -17.09
CA VAL A 147 9.36 -29.24 -15.97
C VAL A 147 8.65 -29.84 -14.75
N LYS A 148 9.26 -29.77 -13.57
CA LYS A 148 8.71 -30.34 -12.34
C LYS A 148 8.53 -29.29 -11.27
N ALA A 149 7.58 -29.55 -10.37
CA ALA A 149 7.44 -28.81 -9.12
C ALA A 149 8.76 -28.87 -8.33
N GLY A 150 9.21 -27.72 -7.86
CA GLY A 150 10.45 -27.57 -7.11
C GLY A 150 11.69 -27.21 -7.93
N ASP A 151 11.64 -27.25 -9.27
CA ASP A 151 12.75 -26.79 -10.10
C ASP A 151 13.00 -25.29 -9.89
N TYR A 152 14.25 -24.90 -9.60
CA TYR A 152 14.64 -23.50 -9.53
C TYR A 152 14.88 -22.95 -10.92
N ILE A 153 14.27 -21.82 -11.24
CA ILE A 153 14.49 -21.11 -12.50
C ILE A 153 15.66 -20.16 -12.24
N ILE A 154 16.81 -20.41 -12.85
CA ILE A 154 18.04 -19.61 -12.66
C ILE A 154 18.30 -18.66 -13.84
N GLY A 155 17.67 -18.90 -14.99
CA GLY A 155 17.78 -18.04 -16.17
C GLY A 155 16.61 -18.21 -17.12
N ILE A 156 16.33 -17.15 -17.88
CA ILE A 156 15.27 -17.07 -18.88
C ILE A 156 15.90 -16.53 -20.16
N LYS A 157 15.72 -17.26 -21.27
CA LYS A 157 16.22 -16.89 -22.58
C LYS A 157 15.12 -16.89 -23.64
N ASP A 158 15.00 -15.81 -24.39
CA ASP A 158 14.06 -15.66 -25.50
C ASP A 158 14.75 -14.90 -26.65
N GLU A 159 15.03 -15.63 -27.74
CA GLU A 159 15.72 -15.07 -28.91
C GLU A 159 14.89 -14.02 -29.65
N ALA A 160 13.56 -14.13 -29.63
CA ALA A 160 12.68 -13.17 -30.30
C ALA A 160 12.65 -11.81 -29.58
N LYS A 161 12.95 -11.81 -28.27
CA LYS A 161 13.00 -10.61 -27.43
C LYS A 161 14.41 -10.11 -27.15
N ASP A 162 15.44 -10.76 -27.70
CA ASP A 162 16.84 -10.53 -27.35
C ASP A 162 17.07 -10.57 -25.82
N LEU A 163 16.41 -11.54 -25.16
CA LEU A 163 16.43 -11.69 -23.71
C LEU A 163 17.36 -12.84 -23.33
N ASP A 164 18.37 -12.56 -22.50
CA ASP A 164 19.17 -13.55 -21.78
C ASP A 164 19.47 -13.00 -20.40
N ARG A 165 18.68 -13.40 -19.40
CA ARG A 165 18.70 -12.80 -18.05
C ARG A 165 18.63 -13.86 -16.95
N GLY A 166 19.49 -13.69 -15.95
CA GLY A 166 19.42 -14.43 -14.68
C GLY A 166 18.26 -13.96 -13.80
N THR A 167 17.75 -14.85 -12.96
CA THR A 167 16.54 -14.59 -12.14
C THR A 167 16.82 -14.06 -10.74
N VAL A 168 18.08 -13.75 -10.41
CA VAL A 168 18.43 -13.21 -9.09
C VAL A 168 17.88 -11.79 -8.95
N GLY A 169 17.09 -11.55 -7.91
CA GLY A 169 16.47 -10.25 -7.64
C GLY A 169 15.35 -9.85 -8.60
N ILE A 170 14.89 -10.76 -9.47
CA ILE A 170 13.73 -10.52 -10.33
C ILE A 170 12.46 -10.43 -9.48
N SER A 171 11.53 -9.53 -9.82
CA SER A 171 10.19 -9.57 -9.23
C SER A 171 9.33 -10.66 -9.87
N LEU A 172 8.30 -11.14 -9.18
CA LEU A 172 7.40 -12.15 -9.74
C LEU A 172 6.76 -11.66 -11.05
N PRO A 173 6.24 -10.42 -11.15
CA PRO A 173 5.62 -9.95 -12.38
C PRO A 173 6.62 -9.79 -13.54
N GLU A 174 7.85 -9.33 -13.27
CA GLU A 174 8.92 -9.30 -14.28
C GLU A 174 9.24 -10.70 -14.82
N ALA A 175 9.32 -11.70 -13.94
CA ALA A 175 9.54 -13.09 -14.36
C ALA A 175 8.40 -13.62 -15.23
N VAL A 176 7.15 -13.32 -14.88
CA VAL A 176 5.98 -13.68 -15.68
C VAL A 176 6.05 -13.05 -17.07
N GLN A 177 6.33 -11.75 -17.15
CA GLN A 177 6.44 -11.02 -18.43
C GLN A 177 7.58 -11.54 -19.31
N ALA A 178 8.73 -11.89 -18.71
CA ALA A 178 9.86 -12.47 -19.40
C ALA A 178 9.50 -13.81 -20.05
N ILE A 179 8.78 -14.68 -19.32
CA ILE A 179 8.42 -16.03 -19.76
C ILE A 179 7.28 -16.04 -20.78
N ARG A 180 6.34 -15.10 -20.67
CA ARG A 180 5.20 -14.99 -21.58
C ARG A 180 5.62 -14.58 -22.97
N GLY A 181 4.94 -15.04 -23.99
CA GLY A 181 5.20 -14.63 -25.36
C GLY A 181 4.00 -14.91 -26.24
N PRO A 182 3.98 -14.38 -27.47
CA PRO A 182 2.91 -14.66 -28.41
C PRO A 182 2.81 -16.16 -28.70
N VAL A 183 1.60 -16.65 -28.98
CA VAL A 183 1.36 -18.06 -29.31
C VAL A 183 2.32 -18.52 -30.42
N GLY A 184 3.02 -19.63 -30.17
CA GLY A 184 4.00 -20.19 -31.10
C GLY A 184 5.44 -19.68 -30.95
N SER A 185 5.67 -18.65 -30.12
CA SER A 185 7.02 -18.25 -29.72
C SER A 185 7.66 -19.27 -28.77
N ARG A 186 8.98 -19.20 -28.61
CA ARG A 186 9.77 -20.12 -27.78
C ARG A 186 10.52 -19.34 -26.71
N VAL A 187 10.47 -19.87 -25.50
CA VAL A 187 11.29 -19.43 -24.37
C VAL A 187 12.05 -20.64 -23.82
N ALA A 188 13.31 -20.44 -23.47
CA ALA A 188 14.15 -21.42 -22.81
C ALA A 188 14.34 -21.05 -21.34
N LEU A 189 13.98 -21.98 -20.44
CA LEU A 189 14.24 -21.85 -19.01
C LEU A 189 15.47 -22.67 -18.64
N ILE A 190 16.39 -22.04 -17.92
CA ILE A 190 17.53 -22.72 -17.31
C ILE A 190 17.09 -23.15 -15.91
N LEU A 191 16.97 -24.46 -15.70
CA LEU A 191 16.46 -25.05 -14.48
C LEU A 191 17.57 -25.73 -13.68
N LEU A 192 17.53 -25.55 -12.36
CA LEU A 192 18.36 -26.27 -11.39
C LEU A 192 17.46 -27.10 -10.47
N ARG A 193 17.84 -28.36 -10.23
CA ARG A 193 17.08 -29.32 -9.42
C ARG A 193 17.85 -29.73 -8.18
#